data_AF-A0A0A9FVW9-F1
#
_entry.id   AF-A0A0A9FVW9-F1
#
_cell.length_a   1.000
_cell.length_b   1.000
_cell.length_c   1.000
_cell.angle_alpha   90.00
_cell.angle_beta   90.00
_cell.angle_gamma   90.00
#
_symmetry.space_group_name_H-M   'P 1'
#
loop_
_entity.id
_entity.type
_entity.pdbx_description
1 polymer ?
#
loop_
_entity_poly.entity_id
_entity_poly.type
_entity_poly.pdbx_seq_one_letter_code
_entity_poly.pdbx_strand_id
1 'polypeptide(L)'
;MFGGLRLQSGDIVLKVNGGNIEGVERIVNSLHTQSLTCKVKRKKRFFWIGFQGSNADSFWKIIEPYALDSFASSATEERGSTVSDGSQDSDTDYEGDTQRYNSEREE
;
A
#
# COMPACT_ATOMS: atom_id res chain seq x y z
N MET A 1 4.73 6.81 -9.02
CA MET A 1 3.30 7.06 -8.68
C MET A 1 3.18 7.13 -7.16
N PHE A 2 2.41 8.07 -6.63
CA PHE A 2 2.19 8.25 -5.20
C PHE A 2 0.70 8.19 -4.86
N GLY A 3 0.37 7.87 -3.61
CA GLY A 3 -1.01 7.87 -3.12
C GLY A 3 -1.06 8.20 -1.64
N GLY A 4 -2.23 8.57 -1.12
CA GLY A 4 -2.44 8.92 0.28
C GLY A 4 -3.73 8.32 0.82
N LEU A 5 -3.76 8.08 2.13
CA LEU A 5 -4.93 7.63 2.87
C LEU A 5 -5.01 8.37 4.20
N ARG A 6 -6.20 8.88 4.53
CA ARG A 6 -6.55 9.34 5.88
C ARG A 6 -7.22 8.18 6.61
N LEU A 7 -6.67 7.80 7.76
CA LEU A 7 -7.20 6.74 8.61
C LEU A 7 -8.37 7.26 9.44
N GLN A 8 -9.20 6.36 9.98
CA GLN A 8 -10.29 6.72 10.90
C GLN A 8 -9.78 7.43 12.17
N SER A 9 -8.53 7.17 12.57
CA SER A 9 -7.87 7.88 13.67
C SER A 9 -7.54 9.35 13.36
N GLY A 10 -7.69 9.78 12.11
CA GLY A 10 -7.25 11.09 11.62
C GLY A 10 -5.80 11.10 11.11
N ASP A 11 -5.00 10.08 11.42
CA ASP A 11 -3.63 9.94 10.92
C ASP A 11 -3.63 9.84 9.38
N ILE A 12 -2.60 10.42 8.76
CA ILE A 12 -2.45 10.42 7.30
C ILE A 12 -1.22 9.63 6.92
N VAL A 13 -1.36 8.77 5.91
CA VAL A 13 -0.25 7.96 5.39
C VAL A 13 -0.13 8.14 3.89
N LEU A 14 1.07 8.50 3.44
CA LEU A 14 1.44 8.59 2.04
C LEU A 14 2.26 7.37 1.63
N LYS A 15 1.98 6.84 0.45
CA LYS A 15 2.70 5.73 -0.18
C LYS A 15 3.43 6.26 -1.41
N VAL A 16 4.75 6.14 -1.40
CA VAL A 16 5.62 6.56 -2.50
C VAL A 16 6.18 5.30 -3.19
N ASN A 17 5.89 5.15 -4.49
CA ASN A 17 6.43 4.08 -5.33
C ASN A 17 7.55 4.60 -6.24
N GLY A 18 8.65 3.85 -6.33
CA GLY A 18 9.73 4.13 -7.28
C GLY A 18 10.66 5.28 -6.89
N GLY A 19 10.64 5.72 -5.64
CA GLY A 19 11.61 6.70 -5.11
C GLY A 19 12.91 6.03 -4.65
N ASN A 20 14.04 6.70 -4.85
CA ASN A 20 15.27 6.40 -4.14
C ASN A 20 15.21 6.99 -2.72
N ILE A 21 16.10 6.54 -1.83
CA ILE A 21 16.12 7.03 -0.44
C ILE A 21 16.35 8.53 -0.36
N GLU A 22 17.25 9.07 -1.19
CA GLU A 22 17.57 10.50 -1.24
C GLU A 22 16.36 11.35 -1.62
N GLY A 23 15.54 10.90 -2.58
CA GLY A 23 14.33 11.60 -2.98
C GLY A 23 13.30 11.64 -1.85
N VAL A 24 13.20 10.56 -1.08
CA VAL A 24 12.32 10.51 0.10
C VAL A 24 12.85 11.42 1.21
N GLU A 25 14.16 11.44 1.45
CA GLU A 25 14.78 12.36 2.40
C GLU A 25 14.55 13.83 2.05
N ARG A 26 14.63 14.20 0.76
CA ARG A 26 14.29 15.55 0.30
C ARG A 26 12.84 15.90 0.62
N ILE A 27 11.90 14.99 0.36
CA ILE A 27 10.48 15.19 0.69
C ILE A 27 10.30 15.40 2.19
N VAL A 28 10.90 14.54 3.02
CA VAL A 28 10.84 14.61 4.48
C VAL A 28 11.41 15.93 4.99
N ASN A 29 12.57 16.34 4.49
CA ASN A 29 13.19 17.61 4.87
C ASN A 29 12.31 18.80 4.50
N SER A 30 11.70 18.81 3.30
CA SER A 30 10.75 19.85 2.91
C SER A 30 9.52 19.90 3.84
N LEU A 31 8.99 18.74 4.24
CA LEU A 31 7.89 18.69 5.21
C LEU A 31 8.31 19.26 6.58
N HIS A 32 9.50 18.90 7.07
CA HIS A 32 10.04 19.44 8.31
C HIS A 32 10.25 20.95 8.27
N THR A 33 10.67 21.53 7.13
CA THR A 33 10.77 23.00 6.99
C THR A 33 9.41 23.70 7.10
N GLN A 34 8.32 22.98 6.81
CA GLN A 34 6.95 23.46 7.00
C GLN A 34 6.37 23.11 8.37
N SER A 35 7.22 22.69 9.33
CA SER A 35 6.81 22.24 10.67
C SER A 35 5.88 21.02 10.66
N LEU A 36 5.89 20.23 9.58
CA LEU A 36 5.14 18.97 9.47
C LEU A 36 6.06 17.81 9.82
N THR A 37 6.01 17.39 11.09
CA THR A 37 6.76 16.23 11.56
C THR A 37 6.12 14.95 11.03
N CYS A 38 6.92 14.07 10.44
CA CYS A 38 6.46 12.81 9.88
C CYS A 38 7.39 11.65 10.24
N LYS A 39 6.87 10.42 10.09
CA LYS A 39 7.64 9.18 10.26
C LYS A 39 7.75 8.46 8.94
N VAL A 40 8.94 7.97 8.62
CA VAL A 40 9.15 7.19 7.40
C VAL A 40 9.35 5.72 7.72
N LYS A 41 8.68 4.86 6.95
CA LYS A 41 8.85 3.41 7.01
C LYS A 41 9.04 2.85 5.61
N ARG A 42 10.11 2.09 5.38
CA ARG A 42 10.30 1.33 4.14
C ARG A 42 9.60 -0.03 4.26
N LYS A 43 8.77 -0.39 3.27
CA LYS A 43 8.13 -1.71 3.17
C LYS A 43 8.21 -2.22 1.74
N LYS A 44 8.99 -3.28 1.51
CA LYS A 44 9.33 -3.79 0.17
C LYS A 44 9.90 -2.66 -0.71
N ARG A 45 9.25 -2.38 -1.85
CA ARG A 45 9.62 -1.32 -2.80
C ARG A 45 9.00 0.05 -2.52
N PHE A 46 8.23 0.18 -1.44
CA PHE A 46 7.49 1.41 -1.14
C PHE A 46 8.07 2.10 0.10
N PHE A 47 8.06 3.43 0.06
CA PHE A 47 8.26 4.26 1.23
C PHE A 47 6.90 4.76 1.71
N TRP A 48 6.68 4.64 3.02
CA TRP A 48 5.48 5.11 3.69
C TRP A 48 5.85 6.31 4.55
N ILE A 49 5.17 7.43 4.38
CA ILE A 49 5.35 8.64 5.18
C ILE A 49 4.06 8.85 5.97
N GLY A 50 4.15 8.82 7.30
CA GLY A 50 3.00 8.96 8.20
C GLY A 50 3.03 10.26 8.98
N PHE A 51 1.88 10.92 9.08
CA PHE A 51 1.61 12.06 9.96
C PHE A 51 0.64 11.62 11.05
N GLN A 52 0.89 12.07 12.28
CA GLN A 52 0.07 11.70 13.43
C GLN A 52 -0.44 12.93 14.17
N GLY A 53 -1.67 12.83 14.69
CA GLY A 53 -2.31 13.88 15.49
C GLY A 53 -2.30 15.25 14.79
N SER A 54 -1.82 16.28 15.49
CA SER A 54 -1.82 17.67 14.98
C SER A 54 -1.02 17.87 13.69
N ASN A 55 -0.01 17.03 13.41
CA ASN A 55 0.72 17.07 12.14
C ASN A 55 -0.15 16.56 10.99
N ALA A 56 -1.00 15.56 11.25
CA ALA A 56 -1.96 15.08 10.27
C ALA A 56 -3.02 16.14 9.98
N ASP A 57 -3.54 16.82 11.01
CA ASP A 57 -4.48 17.93 10.84
C ASP A 57 -3.87 19.10 10.05
N SER A 58 -2.62 19.45 10.35
CA SER A 58 -1.90 20.51 9.66
C SER A 58 -1.64 20.16 8.20
N PHE A 59 -1.26 18.90 7.91
CA PHE A 59 -1.12 18.42 6.55
C PHE A 59 -2.47 18.41 5.81
N TRP A 60 -3.54 17.97 6.46
CA TRP A 60 -4.89 17.95 5.88
C TRP A 60 -5.32 19.34 5.41
N LYS A 61 -5.16 20.38 6.25
CA LYS A 61 -5.51 21.76 5.89
C LYS A 61 -4.81 22.26 4.62
N ILE A 62 -3.60 21.78 4.35
CA ILE A 62 -2.84 22.15 3.15
C ILE A 62 -3.42 21.47 1.91
N ILE A 63 -3.80 20.19 2.03
CA ILE A 63 -4.26 19.39 0.89
C ILE A 63 -5.77 19.43 0.67
N GLU A 64 -6.55 19.80 1.69
CA GLU A 64 -8.02 19.89 1.67
C GLU A 64 -8.59 20.65 0.47
N PRO A 65 -8.10 21.84 0.07
CA PRO A 65 -8.62 22.53 -1.11
C PRO A 65 -8.34 21.80 -2.44
N TYR A 66 -7.43 20.83 -2.43
CA TYR A 66 -7.09 20.00 -3.59
C TYR A 66 -7.64 18.57 -3.49
N ALA A 67 -8.25 18.21 -2.35
CA ALA A 67 -8.86 16.92 -2.14
C ALA A 67 -10.23 16.92 -2.83
N LEU A 68 -10.40 16.01 -3.79
CA LEU A 68 -11.70 15.81 -4.43
C LEU A 68 -12.68 15.16 -3.44
N ASP A 69 -13.94 15.55 -3.44
CA ASP A 69 -14.98 15.04 -2.52
C ASP A 69 -15.12 13.50 -2.53
N SER A 70 -14.69 12.84 -3.60
CA SER A 70 -14.66 11.38 -3.70
C SER A 70 -13.72 10.69 -2.68
N PHE A 71 -12.80 11.42 -2.05
CA PHE A 71 -11.93 10.88 -0.99
C PHE A 71 -12.60 10.79 0.38
N ALA A 72 -13.74 11.46 0.59
CA ALA A 72 -14.48 11.39 1.86
C ALA A 72 -15.20 10.05 2.07
N SER A 73 -15.44 9.28 1.00
CA SER A 73 -16.25 8.05 1.04
C SER A 73 -15.48 6.77 1.38
N SER A 74 -14.15 6.78 1.48
CA SER A 74 -13.38 5.55 1.79
C SER A 74 -13.17 5.28 3.29
N ALA A 75 -13.85 6.03 4.18
CA ALA A 75 -13.76 5.84 5.63
C ALA A 75 -14.82 4.87 6.20
N THR A 76 -15.73 4.35 5.36
CA THR A 76 -16.80 3.45 5.79
C THR A 76 -16.71 2.14 5.02
N GLU A 77 -16.05 1.15 5.62
CA GLU A 77 -16.55 -0.23 5.80
C GLU A 77 -15.38 -1.12 6.27
N GLU A 78 -15.35 -1.34 7.59
CA GLU A 78 -14.76 -2.54 8.16
C GLU A 78 -15.88 -3.58 8.28
N ARG A 79 -15.71 -4.76 7.69
CA ARG A 79 -16.24 -5.99 8.25
C ARG A 79 -15.17 -7.06 8.12
N GLY A 80 -14.63 -7.46 9.27
CA GLY A 80 -13.73 -8.58 9.38
C GLY A 80 -14.37 -9.87 8.90
N SER A 81 -13.51 -10.81 8.50
CA SER A 81 -13.72 -12.19 8.91
C SER A 81 -12.38 -12.75 9.37
N THR A 82 -12.38 -13.00 10.67
CA THR A 82 -11.54 -13.90 11.43
C THR A 82 -11.29 -15.22 10.68
N VAL A 83 -10.11 -15.78 10.95
CA VAL A 83 -9.70 -17.16 10.69
C VAL A 83 -10.87 -18.15 10.73
N SER A 84 -11.00 -18.97 9.69
CA SER A 84 -11.64 -20.28 9.79
C SER A 84 -10.65 -21.32 9.25
N ASP A 85 -10.03 -21.99 10.21
CA ASP A 85 -9.58 -23.36 10.10
C ASP A 85 -10.79 -24.24 9.75
N GLY A 86 -10.67 -25.05 8.70
CA GLY A 86 -11.78 -25.77 8.11
C GLY A 86 -11.37 -26.45 6.82
N SER A 87 -10.70 -27.59 6.98
CA SER A 87 -10.50 -28.63 5.98
C SER A 87 -11.75 -28.88 5.12
N GLN A 88 -11.63 -28.72 3.80
CA GLN A 88 -12.52 -29.38 2.84
C GLN A 88 -11.67 -29.96 1.71
N ASP A 89 -11.53 -31.29 1.78
CA ASP A 89 -11.12 -32.15 0.67
C ASP A 89 -11.88 -31.73 -0.59
N SER A 90 -11.12 -31.43 -1.64
CA SER A 90 -11.64 -31.26 -2.98
C SER A 90 -10.94 -32.28 -3.85
N ASP A 91 -11.49 -33.49 -3.89
CA ASP A 91 -11.15 -34.52 -4.88
C ASP A 91 -11.27 -33.89 -6.27
N THR A 92 -10.12 -33.62 -6.87
CA THR A 92 -10.05 -33.14 -8.25
C THR A 92 -9.41 -34.25 -9.05
N ASP A 93 -10.26 -35.02 -9.72
CA ASP A 93 -9.91 -36.12 -10.61
C ASP A 93 -9.17 -35.57 -11.83
N TYR A 94 -7.85 -35.44 -11.71
CA TYR A 94 -6.97 -35.17 -12.84
C TYR A 94 -6.71 -36.50 -13.57
N GLU A 95 -7.56 -36.83 -14.56
CA GLU A 95 -7.21 -37.83 -15.56
C GLU A 95 -5.95 -37.38 -16.31
N GLY A 96 -4.96 -38.26 -16.32
CA GLY A 96 -3.69 -38.04 -16.96
C GLY A 96 -3.76 -38.19 -18.47
N ASP A 97 -2.87 -37.48 -19.15
CA ASP A 97 -2.30 -38.00 -20.38
C ASP A 97 -0.83 -37.57 -20.47
N THR A 98 0.03 -38.51 -20.06
CA THR A 98 1.46 -38.49 -20.36
C THR A 98 1.66 -38.82 -21.83
N GLN A 99 2.04 -37.84 -22.65
CA GLN A 99 2.74 -38.10 -23.91
C GLN A 99 4.16 -37.55 -23.87
N ARG A 100 5.07 -38.44 -23.47
CA ARG A 100 6.47 -38.42 -23.85
C ARG A 100 6.55 -38.54 -25.38
N TYR A 101 7.17 -37.58 -26.04
CA TYR A 101 7.92 -37.87 -27.26
C TYR A 101 9.34 -37.36 -27.13
N ASN A 102 10.25 -38.33 -27.02
CA ASN A 102 11.65 -38.20 -27.38
C ASN A 102 11.73 -37.66 -28.81
N SER A 103 12.60 -36.70 -29.07
CA SER A 103 13.17 -36.52 -30.40
C SER A 103 14.67 -36.59 -30.26
N GLU A 104 15.15 -37.82 -30.43
CA GLU A 104 16.51 -38.07 -30.91
C GLU A 104 16.56 -37.70 -32.40
N ARG A 105 17.72 -37.12 -32.78
CA ARG A 105 18.43 -37.10 -34.08
C ARG A 105 18.96 -35.70 -34.36
N GLU A 106 20.27 -35.50 -34.18
CA GLU A 106 21.36 -35.79 -35.14
C GLU A 106 21.28 -34.87 -36.36
N GLU A 107 22.17 -33.88 -36.42
CA GLU A 107 23.26 -33.82 -37.40
C GLU A 107 24.42 -32.96 -36.87
#